data_AF-A0A0P0NXW0-F1
#
_entry.id   AF-A0A0P0NXW0-F1
#
_cell.length_a   1.000
_cell.length_b   1.000
_cell.length_c   1.000
_cell.angle_alpha   90.00
_cell.angle_beta   90.00
_cell.angle_gamma   90.00
#
_symmetry.space_group_name_H-M   'P 1'
#
loop_
_entity.id
_entity.type
_entity.pdbx_description
1 polymer ?
#
loop_
_entity_poly.entity_id
_entity_poly.type
_entity_poly.pdbx_seq_one_letter_code
_entity_poly.pdbx_strand_id
1 'polypeptide(L)'
;MPDVFKFDPAAKTVTFEGDEGLELLYDLLLRAKFGDGYEKPLLVSPWLAALLKRLDQALPDDGQWFPERPGQPIFDTDDLLAMGDAVIEEGHTVGWWTMTPLEKRAYLRETVAAPHPLTDLEVAFIEDDIDAALEQARRLVQDADETLALPGHG
;
A
#
# COMPACT_ATOMS: atom_id res chain seq x y z
N MET A 1 8.07 -35.19 2.15
CA MET A 1 7.46 -33.87 2.39
C MET A 1 6.45 -33.67 1.28
N PRO A 2 5.21 -33.22 1.56
CA PRO A 2 4.33 -32.78 0.50
C PRO A 2 5.01 -31.62 -0.26
N ASP A 3 4.90 -31.63 -1.59
CA ASP A 3 5.46 -30.56 -2.42
C ASP A 3 4.64 -29.29 -2.19
N VAL A 4 5.22 -28.31 -1.48
CA VAL A 4 4.60 -27.01 -1.13
C VAL A 4 4.29 -26.16 -2.36
N PHE A 5 5.03 -26.37 -3.45
CA PHE A 5 4.75 -25.78 -4.76
C PHE A 5 5.23 -26.67 -5.90
N LYS A 6 4.67 -26.43 -7.09
CA LYS A 6 5.09 -27.05 -8.36
C LYS A 6 5.46 -25.96 -9.36
N PHE A 7 6.64 -26.08 -9.97
CA PHE A 7 7.06 -25.21 -11.06
C PHE A 7 6.92 -25.93 -12.40
N ASP A 8 6.08 -25.39 -13.28
CA ASP A 8 5.98 -25.81 -14.68
C ASP A 8 6.86 -24.86 -15.53
N PRO A 9 8.02 -25.31 -16.05
CA PRO A 9 8.90 -24.48 -16.86
C PRO A 9 8.35 -24.18 -18.26
N ALA A 10 7.46 -25.02 -18.79
CA ALA A 10 6.87 -24.81 -20.11
C ALA A 10 5.80 -23.71 -20.04
N ALA A 11 4.96 -23.75 -19.01
CA ALA A 11 3.96 -22.70 -18.75
C ALA A 11 4.55 -21.46 -18.04
N LYS A 12 5.75 -21.58 -17.46
CA LYS A 12 6.38 -20.56 -16.60
C LYS A 12 5.52 -20.19 -15.39
N THR A 13 4.86 -21.18 -14.81
CA THR A 13 3.95 -20.99 -13.68
C THR A 13 4.47 -21.72 -12.44
N VAL A 14 4.32 -21.08 -11.29
CA VAL A 14 4.46 -21.74 -9.99
C VAL A 14 3.06 -21.89 -9.41
N THR A 15 2.71 -23.10 -8.98
CA THR A 15 1.45 -23.42 -8.33
C THR A 15 1.72 -23.78 -6.88
N PHE A 16 1.10 -23.04 -5.96
CA PHE A 16 1.10 -23.32 -4.53
C PHE A 16 -0.17 -24.12 -4.20
N GLU A 17 -0.02 -25.23 -3.47
CA GLU A 17 -1.11 -26.15 -3.17
C GLU A 17 -1.12 -26.50 -1.67
N GLY A 18 -2.30 -26.75 -1.12
CA GLY A 18 -2.48 -27.05 0.30
C GLY A 18 -2.28 -25.82 1.20
N ASP A 19 -2.61 -25.98 2.48
CA ASP A 19 -2.52 -24.90 3.46
C ASP A 19 -1.08 -24.39 3.52
N GLU A 20 -0.09 -25.27 3.68
CA GLU A 20 1.33 -24.87 3.79
C GLU A 20 1.86 -24.14 2.53
N GLY A 21 1.34 -24.48 1.34
CA GLY A 21 1.66 -23.79 0.10
C GLY A 21 1.07 -22.39 0.03
N LEU A 22 -0.20 -22.26 0.40
CA LEU A 22 -0.88 -20.98 0.44
C LEU A 22 -0.32 -20.07 1.54
N GLU A 23 0.06 -20.64 2.69
CA GLU A 23 0.73 -19.93 3.78
C GLU A 23 2.04 -19.34 3.28
N LEU A 24 2.91 -20.14 2.64
CA LEU A 24 4.16 -19.67 2.06
C LEU A 24 3.93 -18.55 1.03
N LEU A 25 2.94 -18.69 0.15
CA LEU A 25 2.61 -17.67 -0.84
C LEU A 25 2.19 -16.36 -0.16
N TYR A 26 1.28 -16.44 0.81
CA TYR A 26 0.78 -15.28 1.54
C TYR A 26 1.92 -14.54 2.26
N ASP A 27 2.79 -15.27 2.92
CA ASP A 27 3.98 -14.78 3.60
C ASP A 27 4.98 -14.08 2.67
N LEU A 28 5.17 -14.61 1.46
CA LEU A 28 6.02 -13.99 0.44
C LEU A 28 5.41 -12.69 -0.08
N LEU A 29 4.09 -12.67 -0.30
CA LEU A 29 3.37 -11.50 -0.80
C LEU A 29 3.29 -10.38 0.25
N LEU A 30 3.08 -10.72 1.52
CA LEU A 30 3.11 -9.74 2.62
C LEU A 30 4.50 -9.11 2.73
N ARG A 31 5.57 -9.92 2.73
CA ARG A 31 6.94 -9.38 2.75
C ARG A 31 7.28 -8.58 1.49
N ALA A 32 6.74 -8.93 0.33
CA ALA A 32 6.93 -8.12 -0.88
C ALA A 32 6.21 -6.77 -0.78
N LYS A 33 5.03 -6.71 -0.15
CA LYS A 33 4.22 -5.50 -0.04
C LYS A 33 4.64 -4.57 1.11
N PHE A 34 4.97 -5.15 2.27
CA PHE A 34 5.24 -4.46 3.54
C PHE A 34 6.67 -4.69 4.08
N GLY A 35 7.54 -5.34 3.33
CA GLY A 35 8.92 -5.58 3.74
C GLY A 35 9.82 -4.35 3.61
N ASP A 36 11.10 -4.54 3.94
CA ASP A 36 12.11 -3.48 3.97
C ASP A 36 12.17 -2.72 2.63
N GLY A 37 11.67 -1.48 2.63
CA GLY A 37 11.80 -0.53 1.52
C GLY A 37 10.49 -0.11 0.85
N TYR A 38 9.34 -0.71 1.18
CA TYR A 38 8.03 -0.34 0.65
C TYR A 38 8.01 -0.06 -0.87
N GLU A 39 7.89 -1.13 -1.66
CA GLU A 39 7.74 -0.99 -3.11
C GLU A 39 6.39 -0.34 -3.44
N LYS A 40 6.41 0.97 -3.72
CA LYS A 40 5.21 1.79 -3.96
C LYS A 40 4.23 1.16 -4.97
N PRO A 41 4.68 0.58 -6.11
CA PRO A 41 3.77 -0.08 -7.04
C PRO A 41 3.04 -1.29 -6.43
N LEU A 42 3.64 -2.00 -5.47
CA LEU A 42 3.03 -3.13 -4.77
C LEU A 42 2.07 -2.65 -3.67
N LEU A 43 2.42 -1.58 -2.95
CA LEU A 43 1.52 -0.94 -1.99
C LEU A 43 0.20 -0.53 -2.64
N VAL A 44 0.25 0.12 -3.79
CA VAL A 44 -0.95 0.64 -4.47
C VAL A 44 -1.64 -0.38 -5.39
N SER A 45 -1.17 -1.63 -5.44
CA SER A 45 -1.68 -2.65 -6.36
C SER A 45 -3.03 -3.24 -5.93
N PRO A 46 -4.13 -3.03 -6.68
CA PRO A 46 -5.45 -3.56 -6.33
C PRO A 46 -5.54 -5.08 -6.47
N TRP A 47 -4.84 -5.66 -7.45
CA TRP A 47 -4.86 -7.11 -7.67
C TRP A 47 -4.13 -7.84 -6.56
N LEU A 48 -3.02 -7.28 -6.06
CA LEU A 48 -2.25 -7.85 -4.97
C LEU A 48 -3.05 -7.78 -3.67
N ALA A 49 -3.67 -6.62 -3.39
CA ALA A 49 -4.57 -6.46 -2.25
C ALA A 49 -5.73 -7.48 -2.28
N ALA A 50 -6.35 -7.69 -3.43
CA ALA A 50 -7.42 -8.67 -3.60
C ALA A 50 -6.92 -10.11 -3.39
N LEU A 51 -5.71 -10.45 -3.86
CA LEU A 51 -5.12 -11.77 -3.63
C LEU A 51 -4.79 -11.99 -2.15
N LEU A 52 -4.17 -11.02 -1.48
CA LEU A 52 -3.85 -11.09 -0.06
C LEU A 52 -5.11 -11.30 0.79
N LYS A 53 -6.18 -10.53 0.54
CA LYS A 53 -7.47 -10.72 1.23
C LYS A 53 -8.09 -12.11 1.02
N ARG A 54 -7.94 -12.68 -0.18
CA ARG A 54 -8.45 -14.03 -0.47
C ARG A 54 -7.65 -15.10 0.25
N LEU A 55 -6.33 -14.93 0.32
CA LEU A 55 -5.44 -15.84 1.05
C LEU A 55 -5.71 -15.75 2.55
N ASP A 56 -5.81 -14.55 3.10
CA ASP A 56 -6.17 -14.28 4.50
C ASP A 56 -7.49 -14.95 4.91
N GLN A 57 -8.51 -14.90 4.05
CA GLN A 57 -9.80 -15.59 4.28
C GLN A 57 -9.74 -17.11 4.12
N ALA A 58 -8.82 -17.62 3.31
CA ALA A 58 -8.73 -19.04 3.00
C ALA A 58 -7.87 -19.81 3.99
N LEU A 59 -6.93 -19.13 4.65
CA LEU A 59 -6.00 -19.71 5.60
C LEU A 59 -6.62 -19.77 7.01
N PRO A 60 -6.24 -20.76 7.83
CA PRO A 60 -6.70 -20.83 9.22
C PRO A 60 -6.15 -19.65 10.04
N ASP A 61 -7.01 -19.03 10.84
CA ASP A 61 -6.61 -18.06 11.85
C ASP A 61 -5.97 -18.79 13.04
N ASP A 62 -4.68 -19.06 12.92
CA ASP A 62 -3.88 -19.76 13.94
C ASP A 62 -3.11 -18.78 14.84
N GLY A 63 -3.35 -17.47 14.69
CA GLY A 63 -2.69 -16.40 15.43
C GLY A 63 -1.21 -16.19 15.08
N GLN A 64 -0.71 -16.77 13.98
CA GLN A 64 0.67 -16.56 13.50
C GLN A 64 0.80 -15.41 12.49
N TRP A 65 -0.32 -14.93 11.94
CA TRP A 65 -0.37 -13.93 10.87
C TRP A 65 -0.10 -12.52 11.36
N PHE A 66 1.18 -12.09 11.34
CA PHE A 66 1.67 -10.89 12.02
C PHE A 66 1.36 -10.94 13.53
N PRO A 67 2.30 -10.60 14.43
CA PRO A 67 1.95 -10.49 15.83
C PRO A 67 1.11 -9.22 16.02
N GLU A 68 -0.19 -9.28 15.74
CA GLU A 68 -1.19 -8.33 16.23
C GLU A 68 -1.14 -8.41 17.76
N ARG A 69 -0.24 -7.64 18.36
CA ARG A 69 -0.20 -7.53 19.81
C ARG A 69 -1.39 -6.69 20.22
N PRO A 70 -2.30 -7.21 21.07
CA PRO A 70 -3.47 -6.46 21.49
C PRO A 70 -3.08 -5.07 22.01
N GLY A 71 -3.54 -4.02 21.33
CA GLY A 71 -3.27 -2.63 21.68
C GLY A 71 -1.98 -2.01 21.12
N GLN A 72 -1.23 -2.70 20.25
CA GLN A 72 -0.19 -2.09 19.44
C GLN A 72 -0.70 -1.87 18.01
N PRO A 73 -0.43 -0.69 17.42
CA PRO A 73 -0.76 -0.46 16.02
C PRO A 73 0.09 -1.39 15.14
N ILE A 74 -0.50 -1.88 14.05
CA ILE A 74 0.17 -2.76 13.07
C ILE A 74 1.23 -1.96 12.32
N PHE A 75 0.91 -0.72 12.00
CA PHE A 75 1.75 0.21 11.27
C PHE A 75 2.26 1.29 12.22
N ASP A 76 3.55 1.56 12.18
CA ASP A 76 4.13 2.71 12.87
C ASP A 76 4.00 3.99 12.02
N THR A 77 4.54 5.10 12.52
CA THR A 77 4.45 6.38 11.81
C THR A 77 5.20 6.36 10.48
N ASP A 78 6.34 5.68 10.40
CA ASP A 78 7.14 5.63 9.17
C ASP A 78 6.41 4.81 8.10
N ASP A 79 5.71 3.74 8.51
CA ASP A 79 4.85 2.96 7.64
C ASP A 79 3.72 3.81 7.04
N LEU A 80 3.02 4.60 7.88
CA LEU A 80 1.92 5.45 7.43
C LEU A 80 2.39 6.55 6.46
N LEU A 81 3.57 7.13 6.71
CA LEU A 81 4.19 8.10 5.80
C LEU A 81 4.55 7.43 4.46
N ALA A 82 5.12 6.22 4.48
CA ALA A 82 5.43 5.48 3.26
C ALA A 82 4.18 5.17 2.43
N MET A 83 3.05 4.88 3.08
CA MET A 83 1.75 4.74 2.41
C MET A 83 1.28 6.03 1.76
N GLY A 84 1.41 7.17 2.46
CA GLY A 84 1.12 8.51 1.92
C GLY A 84 1.95 8.82 0.67
N ASP A 85 3.27 8.64 0.77
CA ASP A 85 4.21 8.82 -0.34
C ASP A 85 3.86 7.96 -1.56
N ALA A 86 3.50 6.68 -1.34
CA ALA A 86 3.10 5.79 -2.42
C ALA A 86 1.85 6.31 -3.15
N VAL A 87 0.87 6.85 -2.42
CA VAL A 87 -0.34 7.44 -2.99
C VAL A 87 -0.05 8.76 -3.72
N ILE A 88 0.86 9.59 -3.21
CA ILE A 88 1.26 10.83 -3.88
C ILE A 88 1.91 10.52 -5.22
N GLU A 89 2.87 9.61 -5.24
CA GLU A 89 3.64 9.29 -6.45
C GLU A 89 2.82 8.54 -7.50
N GLU A 90 2.00 7.58 -7.08
CA GLU A 90 1.18 6.78 -7.98
C GLU A 90 -0.24 7.34 -8.16
N GLY A 91 -0.54 8.51 -7.58
CA GLY A 91 -1.89 9.07 -7.51
C GLY A 91 -2.55 9.26 -8.87
N HIS A 92 -1.76 9.55 -9.91
CA HIS A 92 -2.27 9.61 -11.29
C HIS A 92 -2.60 8.21 -11.84
N THR A 93 -1.72 7.23 -11.62
CA THR A 93 -1.90 5.83 -12.06
C THR A 93 -3.17 5.23 -11.47
N VAL A 94 -3.45 5.52 -10.20
CA VAL A 94 -4.57 4.91 -9.46
C VAL A 94 -5.83 5.77 -9.44
N GLY A 95 -5.80 6.96 -10.08
CA GLY A 95 -6.95 7.86 -10.15
C GLY A 95 -7.30 8.58 -8.84
N TRP A 96 -6.38 8.57 -7.86
CA TRP A 96 -6.57 9.13 -6.52
C TRP A 96 -7.12 10.57 -6.53
N TRP A 97 -6.63 11.40 -7.46
CA TRP A 97 -7.02 12.82 -7.56
C TRP A 97 -8.49 13.04 -7.94
N THR A 98 -9.13 12.02 -8.50
CA THR A 98 -10.54 12.06 -8.92
C THR A 98 -11.48 11.37 -7.95
N MET A 99 -10.94 10.66 -6.96
CA MET A 99 -11.72 9.97 -5.95
C MET A 99 -12.40 10.94 -4.99
N THR A 100 -13.65 10.64 -4.64
CA THR A 100 -14.35 11.27 -3.52
C THR A 100 -13.67 10.93 -2.19
N PRO A 101 -13.91 11.71 -1.12
CA PRO A 101 -13.34 11.40 0.20
C PRO A 101 -13.68 9.98 0.70
N LEU A 102 -14.88 9.49 0.42
CA LEU A 102 -15.26 8.13 0.80
C LEU A 102 -14.45 7.07 0.04
N GLU A 103 -14.25 7.28 -1.26
CA GLU A 103 -13.46 6.39 -2.11
C GLU A 103 -11.98 6.38 -1.71
N LYS A 104 -11.41 7.54 -1.35
CA LYS A 104 -10.03 7.63 -0.84
C LYS A 104 -9.84 6.80 0.43
N ARG A 105 -10.75 6.94 1.39
CA ARG A 105 -10.74 6.16 2.64
C ARG A 105 -10.91 4.67 2.41
N ALA A 106 -11.81 4.29 1.48
CA ALA A 106 -11.97 2.91 1.08
C ALA A 106 -10.68 2.39 0.43
N TYR A 107 -10.07 3.17 -0.46
CA TYR A 107 -8.84 2.81 -1.14
C TYR A 107 -7.67 2.56 -0.17
N LEU A 108 -7.46 3.46 0.80
CA LEU A 108 -6.43 3.29 1.83
C LEU A 108 -6.62 1.98 2.61
N ARG A 109 -7.85 1.70 3.08
CA ARG A 109 -8.15 0.48 3.84
C ARG A 109 -8.11 -0.78 3.00
N GLU A 110 -8.63 -0.70 1.78
CA GLU A 110 -8.94 -1.88 0.98
C GLU A 110 -7.85 -2.25 -0.01
N THR A 111 -6.93 -1.33 -0.32
CA THR A 111 -5.85 -1.55 -1.28
C THR A 111 -4.48 -1.33 -0.65
N VAL A 112 -4.27 -0.17 -0.01
CA VAL A 112 -2.93 0.22 0.47
C VAL A 112 -2.52 -0.62 1.67
N ALA A 113 -3.33 -0.62 2.72
CA ALA A 113 -3.04 -1.39 3.94
C ALA A 113 -3.48 -2.86 3.88
N ALA A 114 -4.18 -3.26 2.81
CA ALA A 114 -4.70 -4.63 2.70
C ALA A 114 -3.58 -5.68 2.80
N PRO A 115 -3.80 -6.77 3.57
CA PRO A 115 -5.08 -7.18 4.17
C PRO A 115 -5.35 -6.59 5.56
N HIS A 116 -4.38 -5.87 6.13
CA HIS A 116 -4.45 -5.34 7.48
C HIS A 116 -5.46 -4.19 7.63
N PRO A 117 -6.14 -4.10 8.78
CA PRO A 117 -7.04 -2.99 9.06
C PRO A 117 -6.27 -1.68 9.28
N LEU A 118 -6.87 -0.56 8.89
CA LEU A 118 -6.51 0.77 9.39
C LEU A 118 -7.65 1.33 10.24
N THR A 119 -7.28 1.91 11.36
CA THR A 119 -8.15 2.73 12.20
C THR A 119 -8.48 4.06 11.51
N ASP A 120 -9.53 4.73 11.98
CA ASP A 120 -9.91 6.05 11.47
C ASP A 120 -8.81 7.11 11.71
N LEU A 121 -8.03 6.96 12.79
CA LEU A 121 -6.92 7.86 13.11
C LEU A 121 -5.77 7.68 12.13
N GLU A 122 -5.41 6.44 11.79
CA GLU A 122 -4.35 6.15 10.81
C GLU A 122 -4.75 6.61 9.40
N VAL A 123 -6.01 6.39 9.01
CA VAL A 123 -6.52 6.91 7.74
C VAL A 123 -6.46 8.43 7.70
N ALA A 124 -6.90 9.10 8.76
CA ALA A 124 -6.86 10.56 8.83
C ALA A 124 -5.42 11.09 8.78
N PHE A 125 -4.49 10.41 9.46
CA PHE A 125 -3.07 10.76 9.42
C PHE A 125 -2.52 10.72 7.99
N ILE A 126 -2.80 9.65 7.24
CA ILE A 126 -2.36 9.52 5.84
C ILE A 126 -3.02 10.60 4.97
N GLU A 127 -4.32 10.87 5.14
CA GLU A 127 -5.02 11.92 4.40
C GLU A 127 -4.39 13.30 4.63
N ASP A 128 -4.12 13.65 5.90
CA ASP A 128 -3.53 14.93 6.29
C ASP A 128 -2.11 15.10 5.74
N ASP A 129 -1.31 14.03 5.75
CA ASP A 129 0.05 14.02 5.19
C ASP A 129 0.05 14.27 3.67
N ILE A 130 -0.82 13.56 2.94
CA ILE A 130 -1.00 13.75 1.50
C ILE A 130 -1.42 15.19 1.19
N ASP A 131 -2.39 15.73 1.92
CA ASP A 131 -2.88 17.09 1.70
C ASP A 131 -1.79 18.15 2.03
N ALA A 132 -0.98 17.92 3.07
CA ALA A 132 0.14 18.78 3.42
C ALA A 132 1.22 18.79 2.33
N ALA A 133 1.57 17.64 1.77
CA ALA A 133 2.53 17.51 0.68
C ALA A 133 2.03 18.22 -0.60
N LEU A 134 0.75 18.10 -0.93
CA LEU A 134 0.13 18.80 -2.06
C LEU A 134 0.13 20.32 -1.87
N GLU A 135 -0.19 20.79 -0.68
CA GLU A 135 -0.18 22.20 -0.36
C GLU A 135 1.23 22.79 -0.46
N GLN A 136 2.25 22.05 -0.01
CA GLN A 136 3.65 22.43 -0.20
C GLN A 136 4.03 22.50 -1.69
N ALA A 137 3.63 21.50 -2.48
CA ALA A 137 3.88 21.48 -3.92
C ALA A 137 3.21 22.67 -4.65
N ARG A 138 1.97 23.02 -4.26
CA ARG A 138 1.25 24.18 -4.81
C ARG A 138 1.97 25.49 -4.53
N ARG A 139 2.43 25.70 -3.30
CA ARG A 139 3.19 26.90 -2.93
C ARG A 139 4.48 27.00 -3.74
N LEU A 140 5.20 25.89 -3.91
CA LEU A 140 6.43 25.86 -4.69
C LEU A 140 6.19 26.25 -6.16
N VAL A 141 5.08 25.79 -6.76
CA VAL A 141 4.69 26.19 -8.12
C VAL A 141 4.34 27.68 -8.19
N GLN A 142 3.58 28.19 -7.22
CA GLN A 142 3.22 29.61 -7.14
C GLN A 142 4.47 30.50 -7.02
N ASP A 143 5.39 30.16 -6.11
CA ASP A 143 6.64 30.92 -5.91
C ASP A 143 7.51 30.90 -7.18
N ALA A 144 7.55 29.78 -7.90
CA ALA A 144 8.28 29.65 -9.15
C ALA A 144 7.63 30.50 -10.28
N ASP A 145 6.31 30.49 -10.39
CA ASP A 145 5.57 31.29 -11.36
C ASP A 145 5.71 32.79 -11.09
N GLU A 146 5.66 33.22 -9.83
CA GLU A 146 5.90 34.62 -9.42
C GLU A 146 7.34 35.07 -9.72
N THR A 147 8.32 34.19 -9.51
CA THR A 147 9.74 34.45 -9.83
C THR A 147 9.98 34.58 -11.33
N LEU A 148 9.30 33.76 -12.16
CA LEU A 148 9.37 33.82 -13.62
C LEU A 148 8.58 35.00 -14.23
N ALA A 149 7.59 35.52 -13.50
CA ALA A 149 6.77 36.66 -13.93
C ALA A 149 7.46 38.03 -13.76
N LEU A 150 8.64 38.10 -13.15
CA LEU A 150 9.43 39.35 -13.06
C LEU A 150 10.12 39.64 -14.41
N PRO A 151 9.73 40.71 -15.14
CA PRO A 151 10.38 41.08 -16.39
C PRO A 151 11.79 41.61 -16.10
N GLY A 152 12.72 41.31 -17.01
CA GLY A 152 14.15 41.55 -16.88
C GLY A 152 14.54 42.89 -16.26
N HIS A 153 15.45 42.82 -15.29
CA HIS A 153 16.30 43.95 -14.92
C HIS A 153 17.50 44.02 -15.86
N GLY A 154 17.58 45.11 -16.63
CA GLY A 154 18.82 45.62 -17.25
C GLY A 154 18.81 45.63 -18.76
#